data_AF-A0A7Z9SJF2-F1
#
_entry.id   AF-A0A7Z9SJF2-F1
#
_cell.length_a   1.000
_cell.length_b   1.000
_cell.length_c   1.000
_cell.angle_alpha   90.00
_cell.angle_beta   90.00
_cell.angle_gamma   90.00
#
_symmetry.space_group_name_H-M   'P 1'
#
loop_
_entity.id
_entity.type
_entity.pdbx_description
1 polymer ?
#
loop_
_entity_poly.entity_id
_entity_poly.type
_entity_poly.pdbx_seq_one_letter_code
_entity_poly.pdbx_strand_id
1 'polypeptide(L)'
;MEKEYDVPVLPTYIEIPEIHEGIMEGDGPFKASEEFQNPLGFPGKKVDNWQEVAVAKMGELKSKYRSVQVFLDSCVKCGACTDKCHYFLGSSDPKNMPVARQDLFRSVYRRHFTFAGKYFPKLVGAKELDDEMLDDWYNYFHQCSQCRRCSVFCPYGIDTAEISMAAREVMDAVGVGQKYCNQILGKAITIGNNLG
;
A
#
# COMPACT_ATOMS: atom_id res chain seq x y z
N MET A 1 -32.19 14.18 -32.40
CA MET A 1 -32.32 15.00 -31.18
C MET A 1 -31.19 14.59 -30.25
N GLU A 2 -30.24 15.49 -30.02
CA GLU A 2 -29.27 15.35 -28.92
C GLU A 2 -30.06 15.34 -27.61
N LYS A 3 -29.78 14.37 -26.75
CA LYS A 3 -30.33 14.38 -25.40
C LYS A 3 -29.59 15.46 -24.61
N GLU A 4 -30.30 16.49 -24.16
CA GLU A 4 -29.78 17.42 -23.17
C GLU A 4 -29.62 16.67 -21.85
N TYR A 5 -28.38 16.55 -21.38
CA TYR A 5 -28.07 16.02 -20.06
C TYR A 5 -27.83 17.20 -19.13
N ASP A 6 -28.48 17.18 -17.96
CA ASP A 6 -28.15 18.11 -16.88
C ASP A 6 -26.76 17.75 -16.34
N VAL A 7 -25.76 18.58 -16.63
CA VAL A 7 -24.38 18.35 -16.20
C VAL A 7 -24.17 19.12 -14.89
N PRO A 8 -23.91 18.44 -13.76
CA PRO A 8 -23.72 19.11 -12.49
C PRO A 8 -22.47 19.99 -12.53
N VAL A 9 -22.61 21.24 -12.07
CA VAL A 9 -21.49 22.16 -11.88
C VAL A 9 -20.67 21.70 -10.67
N LEU A 10 -19.42 21.34 -10.89
CA LEU A 10 -18.53 20.93 -9.82
C LEU A 10 -18.08 22.14 -8.98
N PRO A 11 -18.04 22.04 -7.64
CA PRO A 11 -17.55 23.11 -6.79
C PRO A 11 -16.06 23.35 -7.01
N THR A 12 -15.61 24.60 -6.79
CA THR A 12 -14.20 24.98 -6.92
C THR A 12 -13.31 24.26 -5.89
N TYR A 13 -13.84 24.03 -4.70
CA TYR A 13 -13.14 23.37 -3.61
C TYR A 13 -13.78 22.01 -3.31
N ILE A 14 -12.93 21.02 -3.07
CA ILE A 14 -13.36 19.69 -2.65
C ILE A 14 -13.74 19.76 -1.18
N GLU A 15 -14.92 19.25 -0.83
CA GLU A 15 -15.30 19.03 0.56
C GLU A 15 -14.53 17.84 1.13
N ILE A 16 -13.84 18.07 2.24
CA ILE A 16 -13.09 17.02 2.93
C ILE A 16 -14.09 16.28 3.82
N PRO A 17 -14.26 14.95 3.66
CA PRO A 17 -15.20 14.19 4.47
C PRO A 17 -14.75 14.13 5.94
N GLU A 18 -15.71 13.99 6.85
CA GLU A 18 -15.44 13.63 8.24
C GLU A 18 -14.77 12.25 8.31
N ILE A 19 -13.93 12.03 9.31
CA ILE A 19 -13.17 10.78 9.42
C ILE A 19 -14.08 9.70 10.00
N HIS A 20 -14.16 8.56 9.31
CA HIS A 20 -14.85 7.36 9.78
C HIS A 20 -13.86 6.21 9.87
N GLU A 21 -13.35 5.96 11.07
CA GLU A 21 -12.41 4.88 11.34
C GLU A 21 -13.05 3.51 11.08
N GLY A 22 -12.34 2.65 10.36
CA GLY A 22 -12.73 1.26 10.14
C GLY A 22 -13.81 1.03 9.08
N ILE A 23 -14.30 2.06 8.39
CA ILE A 23 -15.37 1.90 7.39
C ILE A 23 -14.94 1.07 6.17
N MET A 24 -13.64 0.99 5.89
CA MET A 24 -13.07 0.14 4.85
C MET A 24 -12.38 -1.11 5.42
N GLU A 25 -12.58 -1.47 6.69
CA GLU A 25 -12.11 -2.74 7.23
C GLU A 25 -12.74 -3.93 6.49
N GLY A 26 -11.93 -4.95 6.22
CA GLY A 26 -12.34 -6.14 5.48
C GLY A 26 -11.15 -6.93 4.96
N ASP A 27 -11.44 -8.03 4.26
CA ASP A 27 -10.43 -9.00 3.82
C ASP A 27 -9.59 -8.55 2.61
N GLY A 28 -9.87 -7.35 2.07
CA GLY A 28 -9.26 -6.85 0.85
C GLY A 28 -9.73 -7.56 -0.44
N PRO A 29 -8.98 -7.45 -1.55
CA PRO A 29 -9.32 -8.14 -2.80
C PRO A 29 -9.10 -9.67 -2.70
N PHE A 30 -9.50 -10.41 -3.73
CA PHE A 30 -9.21 -11.86 -3.77
C PHE A 30 -7.70 -12.16 -3.75
N LYS A 31 -7.29 -13.03 -2.81
CA LYS A 31 -5.93 -13.59 -2.72
C LYS A 31 -5.65 -14.53 -3.91
N ALA A 32 -4.43 -14.50 -4.43
CA ALA A 32 -4.02 -15.33 -5.54
C ALA A 32 -3.93 -16.81 -5.13
N SER A 33 -4.34 -17.70 -6.04
CA SER A 33 -4.15 -19.14 -5.87
C SER A 33 -2.71 -19.54 -6.20
N GLU A 34 -2.30 -20.72 -5.74
CA GLU A 34 -1.01 -21.33 -6.04
C GLU A 34 -0.71 -21.38 -7.56
N GLU A 35 -1.74 -21.66 -8.37
CA GLU A 35 -1.67 -21.68 -9.83
C GLU A 35 -1.13 -20.36 -10.42
N PHE A 36 -1.47 -19.21 -9.82
CA PHE A 36 -1.03 -17.89 -10.30
C PHE A 36 0.25 -17.39 -9.63
N GLN A 37 0.58 -17.90 -8.45
CA GLN A 37 1.78 -17.51 -7.71
C GLN A 37 3.04 -18.24 -8.22
N ASN A 38 2.96 -19.56 -8.40
CA ASN A 38 4.11 -20.40 -8.74
C ASN A 38 4.82 -19.98 -10.05
N PRO A 39 4.11 -19.63 -11.14
CA PRO A 39 4.77 -19.18 -12.37
C PRO A 39 5.55 -17.87 -12.23
N LEU A 40 5.20 -17.04 -11.23
CA LEU A 40 5.90 -15.80 -10.90
C LEU A 40 7.09 -16.01 -9.96
N GLY A 41 7.30 -17.25 -9.49
CA GLY A 41 8.31 -17.57 -8.48
C GLY A 41 7.90 -17.18 -7.05
N PHE A 42 6.63 -16.84 -6.81
CA PHE A 42 6.11 -16.59 -5.46
C PHE A 42 5.61 -17.88 -4.80
N PRO A 43 5.66 -18.00 -3.46
CA PRO A 43 5.13 -19.17 -2.76
C PRO A 43 3.64 -19.38 -3.03
N GLY A 44 3.18 -20.61 -3.25
CA GLY A 44 1.75 -20.87 -3.53
C GLY A 44 0.78 -20.52 -2.40
N LYS A 45 1.28 -20.46 -1.16
CA LYS A 45 0.54 -20.13 0.07
C LYS A 45 1.46 -19.34 1.01
N LYS A 46 0.87 -18.72 2.02
CA LYS A 46 1.60 -18.07 3.11
C LYS A 46 2.62 -19.03 3.73
N VAL A 47 3.90 -18.66 3.72
CA VAL A 47 4.99 -19.50 4.26
C VAL A 47 5.02 -19.49 5.80
N ASP A 48 5.54 -20.54 6.43
CA ASP A 48 5.51 -20.65 7.90
C ASP A 48 6.35 -19.55 8.59
N ASN A 49 7.54 -19.26 8.05
CA ASN A 49 8.45 -18.20 8.53
C ASN A 49 8.22 -16.87 7.81
N TRP A 50 6.95 -16.53 7.54
CA TRP A 50 6.60 -15.37 6.72
C TRP A 50 7.07 -14.04 7.30
N GLN A 51 7.15 -13.89 8.63
CA GLN A 51 7.59 -12.65 9.26
C GLN A 51 9.06 -12.37 8.93
N GLU A 52 9.92 -13.39 9.03
CA GLU A 52 11.33 -13.30 8.68
C GLU A 52 11.51 -13.01 7.19
N VAL A 53 10.76 -13.70 6.33
CA VAL A 53 10.81 -13.49 4.87
C VAL A 53 10.32 -12.08 4.51
N ALA A 54 9.24 -11.59 5.12
CA ALA A 54 8.71 -10.25 4.88
C ALA A 54 9.69 -9.16 5.32
N VAL A 55 10.26 -9.28 6.52
CA VAL A 55 11.25 -8.32 7.03
C VAL A 55 12.52 -8.36 6.17
N ALA A 56 13.00 -9.55 5.78
CA ALA A 56 14.13 -9.67 4.87
C ALA A 56 13.86 -9.00 3.51
N LYS A 57 12.67 -9.23 2.93
CA LYS A 57 12.25 -8.62 1.66
C LYS A 57 12.13 -7.10 1.79
N MET A 58 11.57 -6.58 2.89
CA MET A 58 11.56 -5.14 3.18
C MET A 58 12.99 -4.58 3.23
N GLY A 59 13.92 -5.30 3.87
CA GLY A 59 15.33 -4.93 3.94
C GLY A 59 16.02 -4.90 2.58
N GLU A 60 15.70 -5.84 1.69
CA GLU A 60 16.14 -5.84 0.29
C GLU A 60 15.59 -4.60 -0.44
N LEU A 61 14.28 -4.37 -0.38
CA LEU A 61 13.60 -3.29 -1.11
C LEU A 61 14.09 -1.91 -0.69
N LYS A 62 14.21 -1.64 0.61
CA LYS A 62 14.68 -0.34 1.11
C LYS A 62 16.15 -0.09 0.78
N SER A 63 16.94 -1.14 0.56
CA SER A 63 18.35 -1.03 0.15
C SER A 63 18.50 -0.88 -1.37
N LYS A 64 17.66 -1.58 -2.14
CA LYS A 64 17.63 -1.54 -3.61
C LYS A 64 17.02 -0.23 -4.14
N TYR A 65 15.94 0.22 -3.52
CA TYR A 65 15.21 1.43 -3.89
C TYR A 65 15.42 2.51 -2.83
N ARG A 66 16.39 3.39 -3.06
CA ARG A 66 16.72 4.50 -2.14
C ARG A 66 15.50 5.37 -1.80
N SER A 67 14.59 5.55 -2.77
CA SER A 67 13.36 6.30 -2.59
C SER A 67 12.50 5.77 -1.45
N VAL A 68 12.33 4.44 -1.34
CA VAL A 68 11.57 3.79 -0.26
C VAL A 68 12.12 4.21 1.10
N GLN A 69 13.43 4.09 1.32
CA GLN A 69 14.02 4.49 2.59
C GLN A 69 13.87 6.00 2.85
N VAL A 70 14.21 6.83 1.87
CA VAL A 70 14.14 8.31 2.00
C VAL A 70 12.73 8.77 2.33
N PHE A 71 11.72 8.23 1.65
CA PHE A 71 10.31 8.57 1.87
C PHE A 71 9.81 8.16 3.25
N LEU A 72 10.27 7.02 3.78
CA LEU A 72 9.90 6.54 5.12
C LEU A 72 10.56 7.38 6.22
N ASP A 73 11.78 7.86 5.99
CA ASP A 73 12.54 8.67 6.94
C ASP A 73 12.15 10.15 6.92
N SER A 74 11.80 10.70 5.76
CA SER A 74 11.54 12.15 5.58
C SER A 74 10.11 12.58 5.89
N CYS A 75 9.15 11.65 5.95
CA CYS A 75 7.75 11.99 6.22
C CYS A 75 7.57 12.59 7.64
N VAL A 76 7.24 13.88 7.68
CA VAL A 76 6.92 14.63 8.92
C VAL A 76 5.44 14.56 9.32
N LYS A 77 4.63 13.75 8.62
CA LYS A 77 3.19 13.60 8.81
C LYS A 77 2.37 14.90 8.76
N CYS A 78 2.70 15.82 7.86
CA CYS A 78 1.96 17.09 7.71
C CYS A 78 0.52 16.93 7.19
N GLY A 79 0.16 15.80 6.58
CA GLY A 79 -1.19 15.56 6.06
C GLY A 79 -1.53 16.25 4.74
N ALA A 80 -0.59 16.98 4.10
CA ALA A 80 -0.84 17.68 2.83
C ALA A 80 -1.30 16.79 1.67
N CYS A 81 -1.06 15.48 1.75
CA CYS A 81 -1.49 14.48 0.78
C CYS A 81 -2.91 13.92 1.03
N THR A 82 -3.51 14.17 2.21
CA THR A 82 -4.72 13.51 2.70
C THR A 82 -5.92 13.74 1.78
N ASP A 83 -6.31 14.99 1.59
CA ASP A 83 -7.47 15.41 0.78
C ASP A 83 -7.23 15.29 -0.74
N LYS A 84 -6.06 14.79 -1.15
CA LYS A 84 -5.70 14.58 -2.57
C LYS A 84 -5.91 13.14 -3.01
N CYS A 85 -6.12 12.23 -2.06
CA CYS A 85 -6.36 10.83 -2.35
C CYS A 85 -7.83 10.57 -2.61
N HIS A 86 -8.16 10.11 -3.82
CA HIS A 86 -9.52 9.72 -4.20
C HIS A 86 -10.11 8.63 -3.30
N TYR A 87 -9.28 7.71 -2.80
CA TYR A 87 -9.75 6.66 -1.89
C TYR A 87 -10.08 7.21 -0.51
N PHE A 88 -9.31 8.18 0.00
CA PHE A 88 -9.69 8.84 1.24
C PHE A 88 -10.98 9.65 1.06
N LEU A 89 -11.07 10.45 -0.01
CA LEU A 89 -12.27 11.25 -0.29
C LEU A 89 -13.53 10.39 -0.48
N GLY A 90 -13.40 9.25 -1.15
CA GLY A 90 -14.54 8.36 -1.43
C GLY A 90 -14.91 7.43 -0.27
N SER A 91 -13.98 7.14 0.64
CA SER A 91 -14.23 6.20 1.74
C SER A 91 -14.32 6.83 3.12
N SER A 92 -13.78 8.03 3.32
CA SER A 92 -13.57 8.67 4.63
C SER A 92 -12.71 7.89 5.65
N ASP A 93 -12.12 6.76 5.24
CA ASP A 93 -11.28 5.94 6.11
C ASP A 93 -9.89 6.58 6.29
N PRO A 94 -9.43 6.84 7.53
CA PRO A 94 -8.14 7.45 7.76
C PRO A 94 -6.98 6.60 7.26
N LYS A 95 -7.05 5.26 7.28
CA LYS A 95 -5.99 4.38 6.73
C LYS A 95 -5.88 4.50 5.20
N ASN A 96 -6.84 5.12 4.51
CA ASN A 96 -6.73 5.49 3.10
C ASN A 96 -6.04 6.83 2.82
N MET A 97 -5.85 7.68 3.84
CA MET A 97 -5.00 8.88 3.72
C MET A 97 -3.58 8.44 3.36
N PRO A 98 -2.89 9.03 2.37
CA PRO A 98 -1.58 8.54 1.94
C PRO A 98 -0.55 8.52 3.07
N VAL A 99 -0.59 9.52 3.97
CA VAL A 99 0.28 9.58 5.16
C VAL A 99 0.03 8.42 6.12
N ALA A 100 -1.23 8.07 6.38
CA ALA A 100 -1.60 7.00 7.30
C ALA A 100 -1.43 5.61 6.68
N ARG A 101 -1.71 5.46 5.38
CA ARG A 101 -1.43 4.24 4.64
C ARG A 101 0.07 3.92 4.65
N GLN A 102 0.92 4.93 4.36
CA GLN A 102 2.36 4.78 4.46
C GLN A 102 2.79 4.42 5.89
N ASP A 103 2.10 4.92 6.92
CA ASP A 103 2.41 4.62 8.32
C ASP A 103 2.28 3.13 8.67
N LEU A 104 1.40 2.37 8.01
CA LEU A 104 1.31 0.92 8.15
C LEU A 104 2.66 0.26 7.88
N PHE A 105 3.26 0.56 6.72
CA PHE A 105 4.60 0.07 6.34
C PHE A 105 5.71 0.70 7.18
N ARG A 106 5.61 2.01 7.43
CA ARG A 106 6.64 2.79 8.15
C ARG A 106 6.78 2.37 9.61
N SER A 107 5.71 1.90 10.26
CA SER A 107 5.74 1.44 11.65
C SER A 107 6.59 0.16 11.80
N VAL A 108 6.44 -0.79 10.88
CA VAL A 108 7.25 -2.01 10.78
C VAL A 108 8.68 -1.67 10.36
N TYR A 109 8.85 -0.80 9.36
CA TYR A 109 10.18 -0.32 8.97
C TYR A 109 10.95 0.25 10.16
N ARG A 110 10.31 1.12 10.96
CA ARG A 110 10.94 1.67 12.17
C ARG A 110 11.34 0.57 13.14
N ARG A 111 10.46 -0.41 13.35
CA ARG A 111 10.68 -1.51 14.30
C ARG A 111 11.96 -2.29 14.00
N HIS A 112 12.20 -2.61 12.74
CA HIS A 112 13.30 -3.51 12.37
C HIS A 112 14.56 -2.80 11.86
N PHE A 113 14.44 -1.58 11.31
CA PHE A 113 15.55 -0.92 10.59
C PHE A 113 16.05 0.38 11.21
N THR A 114 15.43 0.88 12.28
CA THR A 114 15.88 2.12 12.95
C THR A 114 16.33 1.84 14.38
N PHE A 115 17.36 2.55 14.83
CA PHE A 115 17.85 2.45 16.21
C PHE A 115 16.73 2.77 17.22
N ALA A 116 16.02 3.88 17.01
CA ALA A 116 14.95 4.30 17.91
C ALA A 116 13.77 3.31 17.93
N GLY A 117 13.38 2.72 16.79
CA GLY A 117 12.30 1.73 16.76
C GLY A 117 12.69 0.39 17.38
N LYS A 118 13.97 0.01 17.35
CA LYS A 118 14.47 -1.21 17.99
C LYS A 118 14.46 -1.12 19.52
N TYR A 119 14.95 -0.01 20.06
CA TYR A 119 15.14 0.17 21.52
C TYR A 119 14.02 0.96 22.22
N PHE A 120 13.33 1.84 21.50
CA PHE A 120 12.28 2.72 22.04
C PHE A 120 11.01 2.70 21.15
N PRO A 121 10.42 1.53 20.87
CA PRO A 121 9.36 1.37 19.87
C PRO A 121 8.14 2.26 20.13
N LYS A 122 7.73 2.41 21.39
CA LYS A 122 6.58 3.24 21.78
C LYS A 122 6.77 4.73 21.45
N LEU A 123 8.00 5.24 21.51
CA LEU A 123 8.29 6.66 21.27
C LEU A 123 8.11 7.05 19.80
N VAL A 124 8.44 6.13 18.89
CA VAL A 124 8.42 6.39 17.44
C VAL A 124 7.25 5.70 16.72
N GLY A 125 6.32 5.11 17.47
CA GLY A 125 5.19 4.36 16.94
C GLY A 125 5.63 3.18 16.07
N ALA A 126 6.70 2.49 16.46
CA ALA A 126 7.13 1.27 15.82
C ALA A 126 6.24 0.11 16.27
N LYS A 127 5.82 -0.74 15.32
CA LYS A 127 4.95 -1.89 15.53
C LYS A 127 5.59 -3.14 14.93
N GLU A 128 5.30 -4.30 15.51
CA GLU A 128 5.69 -5.58 14.91
C GLU A 128 4.85 -5.85 13.66
N LEU A 129 5.34 -6.72 12.79
CA LEU A 129 4.58 -7.26 11.68
C LEU A 129 3.87 -8.55 12.13
N ASP A 130 2.66 -8.41 12.67
CA ASP A 130 1.76 -9.51 13.03
C ASP A 130 0.70 -9.77 11.93
N ASP A 131 -0.13 -10.79 12.13
CA ASP A 131 -1.18 -11.15 11.17
C ASP A 131 -2.18 -10.01 10.94
N GLU A 132 -2.56 -9.28 12.00
CA GLU A 132 -3.47 -8.12 11.91
C GLU A 132 -2.85 -7.01 11.04
N MET A 133 -1.57 -6.68 11.25
CA MET A 133 -0.85 -5.72 10.41
C MET A 133 -0.76 -6.20 8.96
N LEU A 134 -0.53 -7.49 8.72
CA LEU A 134 -0.49 -8.05 7.37
C LEU A 134 -1.86 -7.97 6.67
N ASP A 135 -2.95 -8.22 7.39
CA ASP A 135 -4.31 -8.09 6.86
C ASP A 135 -4.65 -6.61 6.57
N ASP A 136 -4.25 -5.69 7.45
CA ASP A 136 -4.33 -4.25 7.20
C ASP A 136 -3.54 -3.85 5.94
N TRP A 137 -2.30 -4.35 5.80
CA TRP A 137 -1.50 -4.11 4.62
C TRP A 137 -2.20 -4.63 3.37
N TYR A 138 -2.70 -5.86 3.43
CA TYR A 138 -3.36 -6.49 2.30
C TYR A 138 -4.61 -5.74 1.88
N ASN A 139 -5.43 -5.30 2.83
CA ASN A 139 -6.60 -4.50 2.53
C ASN A 139 -6.22 -3.11 1.98
N TYR A 140 -5.50 -2.30 2.76
CA TYR A 140 -5.32 -0.89 2.45
C TYR A 140 -4.28 -0.60 1.36
N PHE A 141 -3.22 -1.41 1.22
CA PHE A 141 -2.28 -1.20 0.11
C PHE A 141 -2.87 -1.59 -1.23
N HIS A 142 -3.82 -2.52 -1.30
CA HIS A 142 -4.51 -2.86 -2.56
C HIS A 142 -5.64 -1.88 -2.92
N GLN A 143 -6.09 -1.04 -1.99
CA GLN A 143 -6.97 0.09 -2.32
C GLN A 143 -6.22 1.23 -3.03
N CYS A 144 -4.89 1.32 -2.93
CA CYS A 144 -4.14 2.38 -3.62
C CYS A 144 -4.10 2.19 -5.15
N SER A 145 -4.63 3.13 -5.95
CA SER A 145 -4.50 3.07 -7.42
C SER A 145 -3.12 3.43 -7.95
N GLN A 146 -2.17 3.81 -7.08
CA GLN A 146 -0.85 4.30 -7.47
C GLN A 146 -0.89 5.51 -8.42
N CYS A 147 -1.93 6.34 -8.33
CA CYS A 147 -2.10 7.55 -9.16
C CYS A 147 -1.07 8.66 -8.90
N ARG A 148 -0.19 8.51 -7.89
CA ARG A 148 0.89 9.45 -7.51
C ARG A 148 0.46 10.90 -7.20
N ARG A 149 -0.84 11.18 -6.99
CA ARG A 149 -1.31 12.50 -6.50
C ARG A 149 -0.63 12.89 -5.18
N CYS A 150 -0.42 11.93 -4.30
CA CYS A 150 0.32 12.14 -3.05
C CYS A 150 1.73 12.73 -3.27
N SER A 151 2.43 12.31 -4.32
CA SER A 151 3.76 12.82 -4.69
C SER A 151 3.70 14.28 -5.13
N VAL A 152 2.73 14.63 -5.98
CA VAL A 152 2.54 15.99 -6.51
C VAL A 152 2.30 17.02 -5.39
N PHE A 153 1.53 16.65 -4.37
CA PHE A 153 1.13 17.56 -3.31
C PHE A 153 1.97 17.45 -2.03
N CYS A 154 2.87 16.47 -1.93
CA CYS A 154 3.77 16.38 -0.79
C CYS A 154 4.84 17.48 -0.89
N PRO A 155 4.99 18.37 0.12
CA PRO A 155 6.03 19.40 0.09
C PRO A 155 7.46 18.83 0.16
N TYR A 156 7.61 17.56 0.55
CA TYR A 156 8.88 16.83 0.57
C TYR A 156 9.08 15.92 -0.66
N GLY A 157 8.13 15.92 -1.62
CA GLY A 157 8.19 15.08 -2.83
C GLY A 157 8.06 13.58 -2.55
N ILE A 158 7.38 13.19 -1.46
CA ILE A 158 7.23 11.79 -1.07
C ILE A 158 6.18 11.10 -1.95
N ASP A 159 6.61 10.08 -2.70
CA ASP A 159 5.73 9.24 -3.48
C ASP A 159 5.29 8.00 -2.69
N THR A 160 4.12 8.10 -2.04
CA THR A 160 3.57 6.97 -1.29
C THR A 160 3.15 5.80 -2.20
N ALA A 161 3.04 5.99 -3.52
CA ALA A 161 2.75 4.89 -4.43
C ALA A 161 3.93 3.90 -4.49
N GLU A 162 5.17 4.37 -4.34
CA GLU A 162 6.33 3.48 -4.24
C GLU A 162 6.33 2.66 -2.96
N ILE A 163 5.86 3.23 -1.86
CA ILE A 163 5.65 2.48 -0.61
C ILE A 163 4.55 1.43 -0.80
N SER A 164 3.45 1.76 -1.48
CA SER A 164 2.42 0.77 -1.81
C SER A 164 2.95 -0.35 -2.71
N MET A 165 3.79 -0.04 -3.71
CA MET A 165 4.46 -1.06 -4.54
C MET A 165 5.35 -1.97 -3.69
N ALA A 166 6.19 -1.39 -2.84
CA ALA A 166 7.07 -2.15 -1.94
C ALA A 166 6.28 -3.04 -0.98
N ALA A 167 5.19 -2.53 -0.39
CA ALA A 167 4.33 -3.32 0.49
C ALA A 167 3.70 -4.53 -0.23
N ARG A 168 3.21 -4.33 -1.46
CA ARG A 168 2.67 -5.43 -2.29
C ARG A 168 3.74 -6.47 -2.62
N GLU A 169 4.94 -6.04 -3.00
CA GLU A 169 6.04 -6.97 -3.28
C GLU A 169 6.47 -7.77 -2.04
N VAL A 170 6.44 -7.16 -0.84
CA VAL A 170 6.66 -7.89 0.42
C VAL A 170 5.58 -8.96 0.64
N MET A 171 4.31 -8.62 0.39
CA MET A 171 3.20 -9.57 0.55
C MET A 171 3.24 -10.71 -0.48
N ASP A 172 3.59 -10.43 -1.74
CA ASP A 172 3.81 -11.45 -2.77
C ASP A 172 4.93 -12.41 -2.37
N ALA A 173 6.05 -11.89 -1.85
CA ALA A 173 7.20 -12.69 -1.44
C ALA A 173 6.90 -13.69 -0.31
N VAL A 174 5.90 -13.41 0.53
CA VAL A 174 5.47 -14.34 1.59
C VAL A 174 4.32 -15.24 1.20
N GLY A 175 3.83 -15.18 -0.04
CA GLY A 175 2.72 -16.01 -0.51
C GLY A 175 1.32 -15.41 -0.32
N VAL A 176 1.23 -14.08 -0.15
CA VAL A 176 -0.04 -13.34 0.07
C VAL A 176 -0.23 -12.30 -1.05
N GLY A 177 -0.26 -12.78 -2.29
CA GLY A 177 -0.43 -11.93 -3.47
C GLY A 177 -1.88 -11.65 -3.84
N GLN A 178 -2.09 -10.67 -4.72
CA GLN A 178 -3.42 -10.34 -5.26
C GLN A 178 -3.73 -11.17 -6.50
N LYS A 179 -4.90 -11.82 -6.55
CA LYS A 179 -5.35 -12.66 -7.67
C LYS A 179 -5.26 -11.95 -9.02
N TYR A 180 -5.83 -10.75 -9.11
CA TYR A 180 -5.94 -10.04 -10.39
C TYR A 180 -4.56 -9.73 -10.99
N CYS A 181 -3.66 -9.15 -10.20
CA CYS A 181 -2.30 -8.84 -10.64
C CYS A 181 -1.52 -10.12 -10.98
N ASN A 182 -1.50 -11.11 -10.10
CA ASN A 182 -0.65 -12.28 -10.29
C ASN A 182 -1.14 -13.17 -11.44
N GLN A 183 -2.45 -13.29 -11.62
CA GLN A 183 -3.01 -14.00 -12.78
C GLN A 183 -2.64 -13.31 -14.10
N ILE A 184 -2.73 -11.98 -14.16
CA ILE A 184 -2.40 -11.21 -15.36
C ILE A 184 -0.91 -11.27 -15.68
N LEU A 185 -0.05 -11.16 -14.67
CA LEU A 185 1.40 -11.28 -14.84
C LEU A 185 1.77 -12.68 -15.35
N GLY A 186 1.15 -13.73 -14.81
CA GLY A 186 1.34 -15.10 -15.29
C GLY A 186 0.97 -15.26 -16.77
N LYS A 187 -0.16 -14.66 -17.19
CA LYS A 187 -0.55 -14.62 -18.62
C LYS A 187 0.42 -13.82 -19.48
N ALA A 188 0.88 -12.67 -19.00
CA ALA A 188 1.85 -11.84 -19.74
C ALA A 188 3.17 -12.59 -19.98
N ILE A 189 3.64 -13.37 -19.01
CA ILE A 189 4.87 -14.17 -19.15
C ILE A 189 4.67 -15.37 -20.08
N THR A 190 3.51 -16.04 -20.00
CA THR A 190 3.26 -17.29 -20.74
C THR A 190 2.73 -17.07 -22.16
N ILE A 191 1.83 -16.11 -22.35
CA ILE A 191 1.15 -15.81 -23.62
C ILE A 191 1.76 -14.57 -24.31
N GLY A 192 2.40 -13.67 -23.56
CA GLY A 192 2.93 -12.40 -24.08
C GLY A 192 1.93 -11.24 -24.03
N ASN A 193 0.75 -11.43 -23.43
CA ASN A 193 -0.31 -10.42 -23.34
C ASN A 193 -1.07 -10.51 -21.99
N ASN A 194 -1.53 -9.37 -21.49
CA ASN A 194 -2.20 -9.27 -20.19
C ASN A 194 -3.68 -9.69 -20.24
N LEU A 195 -4.30 -9.73 -21.42
CA LEU A 195 -5.70 -10.11 -21.61
C LEU A 195 -5.89 -11.60 -21.97
N GLY A 196 -4.82 -12.30 -22.35
CA GLY A 196 -4.87 -13.60 -23.03
C GLY A 196 -4.79 -13.39 -24.52
#